data_AF-A0A7C6UC75-F1
#
_entry.id   AF-A0A7C6UC75-F1
#
_cell.length_a   1.000
_cell.length_b   1.000
_cell.length_c   1.000
_cell.angle_alpha   90.00
_cell.angle_beta   90.00
_cell.angle_gamma   90.00
#
_symmetry.space_group_name_H-M   'P 1'
#
loop_
_entity.id
_entity.type
_entity.pdbx_description
1 polymer ?
#
loop_
_entity_poly.entity_id
_entity_poly.type
_entity_poly.pdbx_seq_one_letter_code
_entity_poly.pdbx_strand_id
1 'polypeptide(L)' 'MNIQERVQKSINNLQQGVEELRNAARETENSQASNAFIMSAQKVEDCIQQCRIALNQFR' A
#
# COMPACT_ATOMS: atom_id res chain seq x y z
N MET A 1 -0.81 17.91 14.31
CA MET A 1 -0.65 16.50 13.91
C MET A 1 0.82 16.13 14.06
N ASN A 2 1.16 15.18 14.91
CA ASN A 2 2.54 14.74 15.17
C ASN A 2 3.04 13.79 14.05
N ILE A 3 4.32 13.41 14.09
CA ILE A 3 4.93 12.54 13.05
C ILE A 3 4.22 11.19 13.00
N GLN A 4 3.86 10.61 14.15
CA GLN A 4 3.20 9.31 14.22
C GLN A 4 1.81 9.34 13.54
N GLU A 5 1.00 10.35 13.85
CA GLU A 5 -0.32 10.56 13.25
C GLU A 5 -0.22 10.77 11.73
N ARG A 6 0.79 11.51 11.26
CA ARG A 6 1.04 11.72 9.82
C ARG A 6 1.35 10.41 9.11
N VAL A 7 2.27 9.61 9.66
CA VAL A 7 2.66 8.33 9.05
C VAL A 7 1.53 7.32 9.12
N GLN A 8 0.77 7.28 10.22
CA GLN A 8 -0.41 6.41 10.33
C GLN A 8 -1.49 6.77 9.30
N LYS A 9 -1.74 8.06 9.08
CA LYS A 9 -2.64 8.52 8.01
C LYS A 9 -2.13 8.09 6.63
N SER A 10 -0.84 8.22 6.37
CA SER A 10 -0.24 7.75 5.12
C SER A 10 -0.40 6.24 4.93
N ILE A 11 -0.18 5.43 5.98
CA ILE A 11 -0.39 3.98 5.93
C ILE A 11 -1.84 3.65 5.56
N ASN A 12 -2.81 4.30 6.19
CA ASN A 12 -4.24 4.05 5.91
C ASN A 12 -4.57 4.37 4.44
N ASN A 13 -4.09 5.49 3.91
CA ASN A 13 -4.30 5.86 2.51
C ASN A 13 -3.66 4.86 1.53
N LEU A 14 -2.45 4.37 1.85
CA LEU A 14 -1.76 3.37 1.04
C LEU A 14 -2.50 2.02 1.07
N GLN A 15 -3.07 1.63 2.22
CA GLN A 15 -3.87 0.41 2.33
C GLN A 15 -5.11 0.47 1.43
N GLN A 16 -5.80 1.61 1.39
CA GLN A 16 -6.90 1.81 0.45
C GLN A 16 -6.42 1.68 -1.01
N GLY A 17 -5.29 2.31 -1.36
CA GLY A 17 -4.73 2.20 -2.70
C GLY A 17 -4.33 0.76 -3.09
N VAL A 18 -3.87 -0.05 -2.14
CA VAL A 18 -3.60 -1.49 -2.35
C VAL A 18 -4.88 -2.24 -2.68
N GLU A 19 -5.98 -1.99 -1.96
CA GLU A 19 -7.27 -2.61 -2.22
C GLU A 19 -7.80 -2.23 -3.61
N GLU A 20 -7.71 -0.95 -3.99
CA GLU A 20 -8.11 -0.46 -5.31
C GLU A 20 -7.28 -1.10 -6.43
N LEU A 21 -5.96 -1.22 -6.28
CA LEU A 21 -5.09 -1.91 -7.24
C LEU A 21 -5.42 -3.39 -7.37
N ARG A 22 -5.73 -4.07 -6.25
CA ARG A 22 -6.13 -5.48 -6.26
C ARG A 22 -7.49 -5.67 -6.92
N ASN A 23 -8.43 -4.74 -6.75
CA ASN A 23 -9.72 -4.77 -7.43
C ASN A 23 -9.54 -4.53 -8.94
N ALA A 24 -8.77 -3.52 -9.33
CA ALA A 24 -8.44 -3.25 -10.73
C ALA A 24 -7.79 -4.47 -11.40
N ALA A 25 -6.89 -5.17 -10.70
CA ALA A 25 -6.29 -6.40 -11.21
C ALA A 25 -7.31 -7.52 -11.47
N ARG A 26 -8.33 -7.66 -10.62
CA ARG A 26 -9.41 -8.68 -10.76
C ARG A 26 -10.35 -8.37 -11.91
N GLU A 27 -10.61 -7.09 -12.17
CA GLU A 27 -11.51 -6.60 -13.22
C GLU A 27 -10.81 -6.51 -14.59
N THR A 28 -9.48 -6.62 -14.63
CA THR A 28 -8.69 -6.46 -15.86
C THR A 28 -8.51 -7.78 -16.60
N GLU A 29 -9.03 -7.87 -17.82
CA GLU A 29 -8.86 -9.03 -18.71
C GLU A 29 -7.44 -9.16 -19.29
N ASN A 30 -6.75 -8.04 -19.46
CA ASN A 30 -5.37 -8.02 -19.95
C ASN A 30 -4.40 -8.52 -18.86
N SER A 31 -3.86 -9.72 -19.05
CA SER A 31 -2.98 -10.37 -18.08
C SER A 31 -1.73 -9.55 -17.73
N GLN A 32 -1.16 -8.81 -18.68
CA GLN A 32 0.00 -7.96 -18.42
C GLN A 32 -0.36 -6.77 -17.52
N ALA A 33 -1.49 -6.11 -17.78
CA ALA A 33 -1.97 -5.00 -16.94
C ALA A 33 -2.40 -5.49 -15.55
N SER A 34 -3.12 -6.63 -15.48
CA SER A 34 -3.49 -7.27 -14.21
C SER A 34 -2.26 -7.58 -13.35
N ASN A 35 -1.23 -8.19 -13.96
CA ASN A 35 0.04 -8.45 -13.28
C ASN A 35 0.74 -7.17 -12.81
N ALA A 36 0.72 -6.11 -13.62
CA ALA A 36 1.33 -4.83 -13.24
C ALA A 36 0.64 -4.21 -12.01
N PHE A 37 -0.69 -4.31 -11.91
CA PHE A 37 -1.43 -3.86 -10.73
C PHE A 37 -1.13 -4.71 -9.50
N ILE A 38 -1.08 -6.05 -9.64
CA ILE A 38 -0.70 -6.96 -8.54
C ILE A 38 0.71 -6.63 -8.02
N MET A 39 1.68 -6.47 -8.92
CA MET A 39 3.05 -6.13 -8.52
C MET A 39 3.14 -4.75 -7.86
N SER A 40 2.34 -3.79 -8.32
CA SER A 40 2.29 -2.46 -7.72
C SER A 40 1.68 -2.51 -6.31
N ALA A 41 0.60 -3.25 -6.11
CA ALA A 41 0.00 -3.48 -4.80
C ALA A 41 1.01 -4.09 -3.82
N GLN A 42 1.77 -5.10 -4.27
CA GLN A 42 2.81 -5.74 -3.45
C GLN A 42 3.89 -4.74 -3.00
N LYS A 43 4.38 -3.88 -3.91
CA LYS A 43 5.38 -2.84 -3.57
C LYS A 43 4.85 -1.84 -2.54
N VAL A 44 3.57 -1.51 -2.61
CA VAL A 44 2.94 -0.61 -1.64
C VAL A 44 2.78 -1.30 -0.28
N GLU A 45 2.44 -2.59 -0.24
CA GLU A 45 2.43 -3.39 1.00
C GLU A 45 3.82 -3.44 1.67
N ASP A 46 4.88 -3.65 0.89
CA ASP A 46 6.26 -3.61 1.39
C ASP A 46 6.60 -2.23 1.98
N CYS A 47 6.18 -1.15 1.31
CA CYS A 47 6.34 0.22 1.81
C CYS A 47 5.59 0.44 3.14
N ILE A 48 4.33 -0.02 3.24
CA ILE A 48 3.54 0.03 4.49
C ILE A 48 4.28 -0.70 5.61
N GLN A 49 4.82 -1.90 5.33
CA GLN A 49 5.57 -2.67 6.32
C GLN A 49 6.81 -1.90 6.82
N GLN A 50 7.58 -1.29 5.93
CA GLN A 50 8.72 -0.45 6.30
C GLN A 50 8.30 0.75 7.16
N CYS A 51 7.20 1.43 6.80
CA CYS A 51 6.66 2.53 7.60
C CYS A 51 6.23 2.08 9.00
N ARG A 52 5.61 0.89 9.14
CA ARG A 52 5.22 0.33 10.44
C ARG A 52 6.43 -0.01 11.30
N ILE A 53 7.48 -0.58 10.71
CA ILE A 53 8.74 -0.84 11.41
C ILE A 53 9.35 0.47 11.93
N ALA A 54 9.44 1.50 11.08
CA ALA A 54 9.96 2.80 11.48
C ALA A 54 9.10 3.44 12.59
N LEU A 55 7.77 3.39 12.49
CA LEU A 55 6.85 3.88 13.52
C LEU A 55 7.11 3.23 14.89
N ASN A 56 7.36 1.93 14.92
CA ASN A 56 7.64 1.21 16.16
C ASN A 56 8.99 1.59 16.79
N GLN A 57 9.92 2.18 16.03
CA GLN A 57 11.20 2.71 16.55
C GLN A 57 11.07 4.10 17.17
N PHE A 58 9.96 4.82 16.94
CA PHE A 58 9.65 6.07 17.64
C PHE A 58 9.11 5.86 19.06
N ARG A 59 8.96 4.60 19.51
CA ARG A 59 8.52 4.27 20.86
C ARG A 59 9.67 4.25 21.85
#